data_AF-A0A512H7W6-F1
#
_entry.id   AF-A0A512H7W6-F1
#
_cell.length_a   1.000
_cell.length_b   1.000
_cell.length_c   1.000
_cell.angle_alpha   90.00
_cell.angle_beta   90.00
_cell.angle_gamma   90.00
#
_symmetry.space_group_name_H-M   'P 1'
#
loop_
_entity.id
_entity.type
_entity.pdbx_description
1 polymer ?
#
loop_
_entity_poly.entity_id
_entity_poly.type
_entity_poly.pdbx_seq_one_letter_code
_entity_poly.pdbx_strand_id
1 'polypeptide(L)'
;MSTPRRARHTPVAGLAGLAWGLAVALAPAWGQAPQPAEGGDGPLEVQADDGIEWHRAEGLYIARGNASAVQGDRKVFADRLIARYHPGQNDDTSGAQAQEGGEGGGSAIYRMEAVGHARIVMPDQTIHGDHAVRDLERRVIWVTGGPPRLETPTQVVTAQDSLEYWEDRSLAVARGRALARQVESGRTIQADVLTARFPDRSQPQPRPAPAKGRTAKGAAPGAEGSGIQFMTAKGNVEVVTETEVIRGDEATYDPNTGLATLVGNVRITTQGGEQLTGSRANVNMKTGVSRLFSEGGGRARALFNTSGGGTPGGGGPGQSKGGAENKP
;
A
#
# COMPACT_ATOMS: atom_id res chain seq x y z
N MET A 1 59.53 14.66 -22.33
CA MET A 1 58.65 13.55 -22.72
C MET A 1 57.44 14.16 -23.40
N SER A 2 57.46 14.30 -24.74
CA SER A 2 56.94 13.32 -25.72
C SER A 2 55.42 13.21 -25.58
N THR A 3 54.52 13.67 -26.45
CA THR A 3 54.48 13.92 -27.91
C THR A 3 53.10 14.52 -28.24
N PRO A 4 52.93 15.28 -29.34
CA PRO A 4 51.72 15.09 -30.16
C PRO A 4 52.11 14.70 -31.59
N ARG A 5 51.55 13.59 -32.09
CA ARG A 5 51.71 13.07 -33.46
C ARG A 5 50.31 13.13 -34.10
N ARG A 6 50.08 14.01 -35.09
CA ARG A 6 49.99 13.72 -36.55
C ARG A 6 49.19 12.45 -36.86
N ALA A 7 48.32 12.35 -37.87
CA ALA A 7 47.88 13.22 -38.95
C ALA A 7 46.79 12.45 -39.74
N ARG A 8 45.90 13.20 -40.41
CA ARG A 8 45.33 12.99 -41.77
C ARG A 8 44.84 11.60 -42.19
N HIS A 9 43.61 11.52 -42.68
CA HIS A 9 43.28 11.04 -44.03
C HIS A 9 41.95 11.66 -44.53
N THR A 10 42.04 12.38 -45.65
CA THR A 10 40.96 12.77 -46.59
C THR A 10 40.83 11.67 -47.67
N PRO A 11 40.02 11.84 -48.73
CA PRO A 11 38.56 11.85 -48.85
C PRO A 11 38.06 10.76 -49.84
N VAL A 12 36.76 10.48 -49.94
CA VAL A 12 36.18 9.95 -51.19
C VAL A 12 34.84 10.63 -51.45
N ALA A 13 34.79 11.32 -52.58
CA ALA A 13 33.62 11.92 -53.17
C ALA A 13 32.80 10.85 -53.92
N GLY A 14 31.48 10.94 -53.82
CA GLY A 14 30.53 10.26 -54.70
C GLY A 14 29.39 11.23 -55.03
N LEU A 15 29.49 11.82 -56.23
CA LEU A 15 28.50 12.70 -56.86
C LEU A 15 27.30 11.89 -57.37
N ALA A 16 26.09 12.35 -57.07
CA ALA A 16 24.89 12.37 -57.92
C ALA A 16 23.77 12.98 -57.04
N GLY A 17 23.22 14.16 -57.31
CA GLY A 17 22.72 14.62 -58.59
C GLY A 17 21.25 14.25 -58.70
N LEU A 18 20.37 14.99 -58.00
CA LEU A 18 18.98 15.16 -58.40
C LEU A 18 18.39 16.37 -57.68
N ALA A 19 18.20 17.42 -58.47
CA ALA A 19 17.32 18.52 -58.18
C ALA A 19 15.89 18.00 -57.96
N TRP A 20 15.12 18.68 -57.11
CA TRP A 20 13.80 19.20 -57.49
C TRP A 20 13.26 20.15 -56.42
N GLY A 21 12.88 21.34 -56.88
CA GLY A 21 11.55 21.88 -56.62
C GLY A 21 11.21 22.28 -55.20
N LEU A 22 11.37 23.57 -54.95
CA LEU A 22 10.60 24.33 -53.98
C LEU A 22 9.10 24.06 -54.21
N ALA A 23 8.43 23.43 -53.25
CA ALA A 23 6.98 23.43 -53.14
C ALA A 23 6.62 23.79 -51.69
N VAL A 24 6.30 25.05 -51.46
CA VAL A 24 5.57 25.47 -50.26
C VAL A 24 4.16 24.93 -50.42
N ALA A 25 3.92 23.72 -49.93
CA ALA A 25 2.57 23.24 -49.67
C ALA A 25 2.18 23.73 -48.28
N LEU A 26 1.25 24.67 -48.22
CA LEU A 26 0.43 24.93 -47.04
C LEU A 26 -0.35 23.64 -46.73
N ALA A 27 0.24 22.75 -45.94
CA ALA A 27 -0.55 21.69 -45.32
C ALA A 27 -1.49 22.37 -44.31
N PRO A 28 -2.80 22.08 -44.34
CA PRO A 28 -3.64 22.42 -43.21
C PRO A 28 -3.01 21.76 -41.98
N ALA A 29 -2.76 22.54 -40.94
CA ALA A 29 -2.38 22.01 -39.65
C ALA A 29 -3.49 21.02 -39.26
N TRP A 30 -3.24 19.73 -39.48
CA TRP A 30 -4.01 18.68 -38.84
C TRP A 30 -3.81 18.94 -37.35
N GLY A 31 -4.87 19.44 -36.72
CA GLY A 31 -4.91 19.68 -35.29
C GLY A 31 -4.33 18.45 -34.64
N GLN A 32 -3.25 18.65 -33.88
CA GLN A 32 -2.78 17.59 -33.00
C GLN A 32 -3.95 17.30 -32.09
N ALA A 33 -4.59 16.14 -32.28
CA ALA A 33 -5.55 15.63 -31.32
C ALA A 33 -4.89 15.76 -29.94
N PRO A 34 -5.57 16.34 -28.94
CA PRO A 34 -5.03 16.39 -27.60
C PRO A 34 -4.64 14.96 -27.23
N GLN A 35 -3.36 14.75 -26.96
CA GLN A 35 -2.96 13.50 -26.32
C GLN A 35 -3.76 13.44 -25.00
N PRO A 36 -4.45 12.33 -24.71
CA PRO A 36 -5.18 12.22 -23.46
C PRO A 36 -4.20 12.46 -22.32
N ALA A 37 -4.53 13.45 -21.49
CA ALA A 37 -3.74 13.79 -20.32
C ALA A 37 -3.55 12.53 -19.47
N GLU A 38 -2.30 12.23 -19.14
CA GLU A 38 -1.94 11.10 -18.31
C GLU A 38 -2.45 11.31 -16.88
N GLY A 39 -3.42 10.50 -16.46
CA GLY A 39 -3.80 10.33 -15.05
C GLY A 39 -5.20 10.84 -14.71
N GLY A 40 -6.09 9.92 -14.30
CA GLY A 40 -7.29 10.22 -13.51
C GLY A 40 -8.45 11.01 -14.16
N ASP A 41 -8.23 11.69 -15.28
CA ASP A 41 -9.16 12.71 -15.80
C ASP A 41 -10.05 12.21 -16.95
N GLY A 42 -10.72 11.08 -16.72
CA GLY A 42 -11.89 10.70 -17.52
C GLY A 42 -13.15 11.42 -17.04
N PRO A 43 -14.20 11.53 -17.89
CA PRO A 43 -15.50 11.99 -17.44
C PRO A 43 -16.00 11.12 -16.27
N LEU A 44 -16.66 11.75 -15.30
CA LEU A 44 -17.31 11.04 -14.20
C LEU A 44 -18.69 10.57 -14.66
N GLU A 45 -18.86 9.27 -14.77
CA GLU A 45 -20.16 8.65 -15.06
C GLU A 45 -20.82 8.20 -13.75
N VAL A 46 -22.11 8.51 -13.56
CA VAL A 46 -22.88 8.11 -12.38
C VAL A 46 -24.17 7.41 -12.82
N GLN A 47 -24.46 6.25 -12.22
CA GLN A 47 -25.65 5.45 -12.48
C GLN A 47 -26.36 5.09 -11.17
N ALA A 48 -27.68 4.96 -11.21
CA ALA A 48 -28.51 4.58 -10.06
C ALA A 48 -29.88 4.05 -10.53
N ASP A 49 -30.41 3.04 -9.85
CA ASP A 49 -31.67 2.37 -10.21
C ASP A 49 -32.90 3.23 -9.86
N ASP A 50 -32.87 3.92 -8.71
CA ASP A 50 -33.97 4.76 -8.22
C ASP A 50 -33.83 6.23 -8.66
N GLY A 51 -32.88 6.50 -9.56
CA GLY A 51 -32.63 7.82 -10.14
C GLY A 51 -31.64 8.70 -9.37
N ILE A 52 -31.39 9.86 -9.97
CA ILE A 52 -30.43 10.88 -9.49
C ILE A 52 -31.20 12.17 -9.22
N GLU A 53 -31.06 12.71 -8.01
CA GLU A 53 -31.68 13.96 -7.59
C GLU A 53 -30.63 15.06 -7.41
N TRP A 54 -31.03 16.28 -7.78
CA TRP A 54 -30.27 17.50 -7.51
C TRP A 54 -31.05 18.42 -6.58
N HIS A 55 -30.58 18.55 -5.34
CA HIS A 55 -31.16 19.42 -4.33
C HIS A 55 -30.41 20.75 -4.32
N ARG A 56 -30.80 21.64 -5.24
CA ARG A 56 -30.06 22.88 -5.48
C ARG A 56 -29.91 23.77 -4.24
N ALA A 57 -30.99 23.90 -3.46
CA ALA A 57 -31.02 24.74 -2.25
C ALA A 57 -30.12 24.19 -1.12
N GLU A 58 -29.92 22.87 -1.08
CA GLU A 58 -29.12 22.18 -0.07
C GLU A 58 -27.68 21.91 -0.53
N GLY A 59 -27.37 22.18 -1.80
CA GLY A 59 -26.02 22.01 -2.34
C GLY A 59 -25.60 20.55 -2.50
N LEU A 60 -26.52 19.66 -2.90
CA LEU A 60 -26.21 18.22 -2.98
C LEU A 60 -26.81 17.49 -4.19
N TYR A 61 -26.06 16.51 -4.68
CA TYR A 61 -26.50 15.48 -5.62
C TYR A 61 -26.65 14.15 -4.88
N ILE A 62 -27.70 13.38 -5.19
CA ILE A 62 -27.94 12.05 -4.62
C ILE A 62 -28.28 11.07 -5.73
N ALA A 63 -27.47 10.01 -5.88
CA ALA A 63 -27.81 8.81 -6.64
C ALA A 63 -28.33 7.74 -5.67
N ARG A 64 -29.50 7.15 -5.95
CA ARG A 64 -30.15 6.13 -5.10
C ARG A 64 -30.37 4.80 -5.82
N GLY A 65 -30.25 3.71 -5.08
CA GLY A 65 -30.50 2.36 -5.55
C GLY A 65 -29.31 1.85 -6.36
N ASN A 66 -28.54 0.91 -5.78
CA ASN A 66 -27.35 0.31 -6.41
C ASN A 66 -26.44 1.32 -7.12
N ALA A 67 -26.24 2.48 -6.49
CA ALA A 67 -25.56 3.61 -7.10
C ALA A 67 -24.09 3.29 -7.40
N SER A 68 -23.63 3.72 -8.58
CA SER A 68 -22.24 3.58 -8.99
C SER A 68 -21.69 4.86 -9.61
N ALA A 69 -20.40 5.09 -9.40
CA ALA A 69 -19.65 6.19 -9.99
C ALA A 69 -18.34 5.67 -10.58
N VAL A 70 -18.07 5.98 -11.84
CA VAL A 70 -16.89 5.52 -12.59
C VAL A 70 -16.12 6.72 -13.12
N GLN A 71 -14.82 6.76 -12.84
CA GLN A 71 -13.92 7.78 -13.35
C GLN A 71 -12.56 7.15 -13.66
N GLY A 72 -12.23 7.05 -14.95
CA GLY A 72 -11.06 6.30 -15.40
C GLY A 72 -11.09 4.86 -14.90
N ASP A 73 -10.04 4.44 -14.18
CA ASP A 73 -9.96 3.08 -13.62
C ASP A 73 -10.59 2.96 -12.21
N ARG A 74 -11.07 4.05 -11.62
CA ARG A 74 -11.69 4.05 -10.30
C ARG A 74 -13.19 3.82 -10.43
N LYS A 75 -13.71 2.90 -9.64
CA LYS A 75 -15.16 2.64 -9.52
C LYS A 75 -15.58 2.69 -8.07
N VAL A 76 -16.68 3.37 -7.78
CA VAL A 76 -17.29 3.43 -6.44
C VAL A 76 -18.70 2.87 -6.55
N PHE A 77 -19.05 1.96 -5.65
CA PHE A 77 -20.37 1.36 -5.54
C PHE A 77 -20.92 1.57 -4.13
N ALA A 78 -22.22 1.80 -4.00
CA ALA A 78 -22.93 1.87 -2.74
C ALA A 78 -24.44 1.77 -2.95
N ASP A 79 -25.21 1.64 -1.87
CA ASP A 79 -26.67 1.78 -1.94
C ASP A 79 -27.05 3.22 -2.34
N ARG A 80 -26.27 4.21 -1.88
CA ARG A 80 -26.41 5.63 -2.22
C ARG A 80 -25.06 6.32 -2.41
N LEU A 81 -24.95 7.17 -3.42
CA LEU A 81 -23.83 8.11 -3.57
C LEU A 81 -24.33 9.54 -3.38
N ILE A 82 -23.61 10.33 -2.58
CA ILE A 82 -23.95 11.71 -2.27
C ILE A 82 -22.74 12.59 -2.57
N ALA A 83 -22.93 13.67 -3.33
CA ALA A 83 -21.90 14.69 -3.56
C ALA A 83 -22.40 16.04 -3.08
N ARG A 84 -21.63 16.71 -2.22
CA ARG A 84 -21.93 18.06 -1.71
C ARG A 84 -21.04 19.07 -2.39
N TYR A 85 -21.62 20.19 -2.78
CA TYR A 85 -20.96 21.29 -3.46
C TYR A 85 -21.31 22.62 -2.80
N HIS A 86 -20.50 23.66 -3.04
CA HIS A 86 -20.80 25.02 -2.58
C HIS A 86 -21.74 25.74 -3.56
N PRO A 87 -23.01 26.02 -3.19
CA PRO A 87 -23.91 26.76 -4.06
C PRO A 87 -23.37 28.16 -4.33
N GLY A 88 -23.34 28.58 -5.59
CA GLY A 88 -22.94 29.94 -5.98
C GLY A 88 -21.43 30.19 -6.07
N GLN A 89 -20.57 29.21 -5.80
CA GLN A 89 -19.10 29.37 -5.92
C GLN A 89 -18.58 29.15 -7.36
N ASN A 90 -19.44 29.34 -8.36
CA ASN A 90 -19.17 29.04 -9.76
C ASN A 90 -19.57 30.15 -10.74
N ASP A 91 -19.93 31.34 -10.26
CA ASP A 91 -20.41 32.44 -11.10
C ASP A 91 -19.28 33.29 -11.73
N ASP A 92 -18.03 32.83 -11.65
CA ASP A 92 -16.87 33.57 -12.16
C ASP A 92 -16.01 32.69 -13.09
N THR A 93 -16.58 32.27 -14.22
CA THR A 93 -15.85 32.34 -15.50
C THR A 93 -16.83 32.61 -16.65
N SER A 94 -16.64 33.77 -17.25
CA SER A 94 -17.43 34.38 -18.33
C SER A 94 -17.60 33.50 -19.57
N GLY A 95 -18.87 33.31 -19.96
CA GLY A 95 -19.42 33.34 -21.33
C GLY A 95 -18.63 32.73 -22.50
N ALA A 96 -19.08 31.58 -22.98
CA ALA A 96 -19.26 31.29 -24.40
C ALA A 96 -20.20 30.07 -24.58
N GLN A 97 -21.39 30.33 -25.13
CA GLN A 97 -22.34 29.36 -25.69
C GLN A 97 -22.77 28.20 -24.79
N ALA A 98 -23.94 28.37 -24.17
CA ALA A 98 -24.80 27.24 -23.82
C ALA A 98 -25.13 26.48 -25.10
N GLN A 99 -24.40 25.40 -25.35
CA GLN A 99 -24.74 24.42 -26.36
C GLN A 99 -25.77 23.48 -25.73
N GLU A 100 -27.00 23.52 -26.25
CA GLU A 100 -28.05 22.56 -25.90
C GLU A 100 -27.49 21.14 -26.05
N GLY A 101 -27.37 20.41 -24.93
CA GLY A 101 -26.76 19.09 -24.84
C GLY A 101 -25.48 18.98 -24.00
N GLY A 102 -25.00 20.07 -23.38
CA GLY A 102 -23.74 20.11 -22.63
C GLY A 102 -23.86 19.95 -21.10
N GLU A 103 -22.85 19.29 -20.54
CA GLU A 103 -22.58 18.94 -19.14
C GLU A 103 -22.88 20.06 -18.13
N GLY A 104 -23.54 19.69 -17.03
CA GLY A 104 -23.88 20.61 -15.94
C GLY A 104 -22.65 21.31 -15.39
N GLY A 105 -22.64 22.64 -15.48
CA GLY A 105 -21.58 23.53 -15.00
C GLY A 105 -21.09 23.14 -13.61
N GLY A 106 -19.82 22.76 -13.55
CA GLY A 106 -19.22 21.99 -12.45
C GLY A 106 -19.09 22.78 -11.17
N SER A 107 -20.14 22.81 -10.35
CA SER A 107 -20.05 23.31 -8.98
C SER A 107 -18.94 22.59 -8.22
N ALA A 108 -18.08 23.32 -7.51
CA ALA A 108 -16.97 22.74 -6.76
C ALA A 108 -17.49 21.75 -5.68
N ILE A 109 -17.52 20.46 -6.01
CA ILE A 109 -17.79 19.38 -5.06
C ILE A 109 -16.69 19.42 -4.01
N TYR A 110 -17.04 19.49 -2.73
CA TYR A 110 -16.08 19.49 -1.63
C TYR A 110 -16.13 18.20 -0.81
N ARG A 111 -17.22 17.43 -0.91
CA ARG A 111 -17.40 16.18 -0.17
C ARG A 111 -18.18 15.16 -0.98
N MET A 112 -17.72 13.92 -0.94
CA MET A 112 -18.39 12.77 -1.54
C MET A 112 -18.60 11.68 -0.50
N GLU A 113 -19.74 11.02 -0.54
CA GLU A 113 -20.12 9.98 0.42
C GLU A 113 -20.71 8.78 -0.33
N ALA A 114 -20.29 7.57 0.07
CA ALA A 114 -20.81 6.30 -0.41
C ALA A 114 -21.41 5.56 0.79
N VAL A 115 -22.74 5.44 0.83
CA VAL A 115 -23.52 4.98 1.98
C VAL A 115 -24.18 3.65 1.66
N GLY A 116 -23.98 2.66 2.53
CA GLY A 116 -24.46 1.29 2.38
C GLY A 116 -23.58 0.50 1.40
N HIS A 117 -23.08 -0.67 1.84
CA HIS A 117 -22.28 -1.60 1.02
C HIS A 117 -21.19 -0.92 0.18
N ALA A 118 -20.52 0.09 0.74
CA ALA A 118 -19.53 0.89 0.05
C ALA A 118 -18.37 0.01 -0.44
N ARG A 119 -18.13 0.05 -1.75
CA ARG A 119 -17.02 -0.68 -2.39
C ARG A 119 -16.30 0.22 -3.39
N ILE A 120 -15.03 0.48 -3.12
CA ILE A 120 -14.17 1.31 -3.96
C ILE A 120 -13.16 0.39 -4.65
N VAL A 121 -13.23 0.30 -5.98
CA VAL A 121 -12.35 -0.51 -6.81
C VAL A 121 -11.36 0.40 -7.52
N MET A 122 -10.08 0.05 -7.40
CA MET A 122 -8.94 0.64 -8.10
C MET A 122 -8.18 -0.49 -8.82
N PRO A 123 -7.25 -0.21 -9.76
CA PRO A 123 -6.57 -1.24 -10.56
C PRO A 123 -5.95 -2.38 -9.75
N ASP A 124 -5.42 -2.06 -8.58
CA ASP A 124 -4.56 -2.90 -7.76
C ASP A 124 -5.12 -3.16 -6.36
N GLN A 125 -6.29 -2.60 -6.05
CA GLN A 125 -6.86 -2.70 -4.72
C GLN A 125 -8.36 -2.47 -4.68
N THR A 126 -9.02 -3.08 -3.71
CA THR A 126 -10.43 -2.85 -3.40
C THR A 126 -10.60 -2.51 -1.93
N ILE A 127 -11.43 -1.51 -1.63
CA ILE A 127 -11.79 -1.11 -0.28
C ILE A 127 -13.28 -1.39 -0.07
N HIS A 128 -13.62 -1.98 1.07
CA HIS A 128 -14.97 -2.30 1.51
C HIS A 128 -15.27 -1.62 2.85
N GLY A 129 -16.54 -1.22 3.03
CA GLY A 129 -17.11 -0.77 4.29
C GLY A 129 -18.61 -0.52 4.15
N ASP A 130 -19.27 -0.07 5.21
CA ASP A 130 -20.68 0.36 5.13
C ASP A 130 -20.79 1.83 4.71
N HIS A 131 -19.77 2.64 5.01
CA HIS A 131 -19.73 4.06 4.64
C HIS A 131 -18.32 4.48 4.26
N ALA A 132 -18.19 5.25 3.20
CA ALA A 132 -16.94 5.91 2.82
C ALA A 132 -17.18 7.39 2.55
N VAL A 133 -16.33 8.24 3.10
CA VAL A 133 -16.34 9.69 2.92
C VAL A 133 -15.02 10.10 2.29
N ARG A 134 -15.08 10.93 1.25
CA ARG A 134 -13.93 11.69 0.74
C ARG A 134 -14.20 13.17 0.91
N ASP A 135 -13.43 13.78 1.78
CA ASP A 135 -13.46 15.21 2.05
C ASP A 135 -12.29 15.87 1.30
N LEU A 136 -12.61 16.71 0.32
CA LEU A 136 -11.64 17.32 -0.59
C LEU A 136 -10.98 18.56 0.02
N GLU A 137 -11.62 19.19 0.99
CA GLU A 137 -11.07 20.33 1.72
C GLU A 137 -10.08 19.86 2.77
N ARG A 138 -10.46 18.82 3.53
CA ARG A 138 -9.60 18.19 4.55
C ARG A 138 -8.64 17.16 3.97
N ARG A 139 -8.79 16.83 2.68
CA ARG A 139 -7.94 15.92 1.90
C ARG A 139 -7.76 14.58 2.60
N VAL A 140 -8.89 14.00 3.00
CA VAL A 140 -8.98 12.73 3.73
C VAL A 140 -10.05 11.83 3.14
N ILE A 141 -9.72 10.55 3.02
CA ILE A 141 -10.66 9.46 2.77
C ILE A 141 -10.84 8.70 4.08
N TRP A 142 -12.08 8.40 4.45
CA TRP A 142 -12.42 7.71 5.69
C TRP A 142 -13.50 6.66 5.42
N VAL A 143 -13.21 5.40 5.76
CA VAL A 143 -14.09 4.25 5.54
C VAL A 143 -14.40 3.56 6.86
N THR A 144 -15.67 3.23 7.10
CA THR A 144 -16.20 2.68 8.36
C THR A 144 -17.30 1.64 8.13
N GLY A 145 -17.61 0.85 9.17
CA GLY A 145 -18.65 -0.19 9.13
C GLY A 145 -18.23 -1.45 8.35
N GLY A 146 -18.97 -2.56 8.50
CA GLY A 146 -18.76 -3.76 7.68
C GLY A 146 -17.61 -4.70 8.08
N PRO A 147 -16.98 -4.57 9.27
CA PRO A 147 -15.75 -3.77 9.46
C PRO A 147 -14.99 -3.38 8.18
N PRO A 148 -14.35 -2.21 8.13
CA PRO A 148 -13.67 -1.75 6.92
C PRO A 148 -12.49 -2.66 6.56
N ARG A 149 -12.34 -2.92 5.26
CA ARG A 149 -11.35 -3.84 4.71
C ARG A 149 -10.72 -3.28 3.44
N LEU A 150 -9.41 -3.37 3.34
CA LEU A 150 -8.62 -3.13 2.13
C LEU A 150 -8.02 -4.45 1.66
N GLU A 151 -8.15 -4.73 0.37
CA GLU A 151 -7.57 -5.89 -0.28
C GLU A 151 -6.66 -5.45 -1.44
N THR A 152 -5.47 -6.04 -1.50
CA THR A 152 -4.54 -5.94 -2.62
C THR A 152 -4.12 -7.36 -3.02
N PRO A 153 -3.46 -7.57 -4.17
CA PRO A 153 -2.95 -8.89 -4.56
C PRO A 153 -2.06 -9.57 -3.52
N THR A 154 -1.42 -8.80 -2.64
CA THR A 154 -0.40 -9.30 -1.70
C THR A 154 -0.79 -9.15 -0.23
N GLN A 155 -1.81 -8.35 0.08
CA GLN A 155 -2.14 -7.99 1.46
C GLN A 155 -3.65 -7.82 1.65
N VAL A 156 -4.12 -8.19 2.84
CA VAL A 156 -5.44 -7.85 3.34
C VAL A 156 -5.28 -7.06 4.64
N VAL A 157 -5.89 -5.88 4.73
CA VAL A 157 -5.90 -5.05 5.93
C VAL A 157 -7.34 -4.89 6.40
N THR A 158 -7.59 -5.16 7.68
CA THR A 158 -8.89 -4.98 8.33
C THR A 158 -8.75 -4.11 9.57
N ALA A 159 -9.81 -3.38 9.91
CA ALA A 159 -9.90 -2.61 11.14
C ALA A 159 -11.34 -2.67 11.68
N GLN A 160 -11.58 -2.31 12.94
CA GLN A 160 -12.90 -2.33 13.56
C GLN A 160 -13.58 -0.97 13.52
N ASP A 161 -12.79 0.10 13.62
CA ASP A 161 -13.30 1.47 13.70
C ASP A 161 -13.23 2.15 12.33
N SER A 162 -12.02 2.20 11.75
CA SER A 162 -11.79 2.95 10.51
C SER A 162 -10.61 2.47 9.68
N LEU A 163 -10.72 2.70 8.36
CA LEU A 163 -9.59 2.87 7.46
C LEU A 163 -9.56 4.32 6.97
N GLU A 164 -8.43 4.98 7.12
CA GLU A 164 -8.24 6.40 6.78
C GLU A 164 -7.06 6.55 5.82
N TYR A 165 -7.17 7.48 4.88
CA TYR A 165 -6.06 7.94 4.06
C TYR A 165 -6.01 9.47 4.04
N TRP A 166 -4.93 10.02 4.59
CA TRP A 166 -4.66 11.45 4.66
C TRP A 166 -3.75 11.83 3.50
N GLU A 167 -4.33 12.40 2.44
CA GLU A 167 -3.67 12.61 1.15
C GLU A 167 -2.43 13.53 1.30
N ASP A 168 -2.56 14.64 2.03
CA ASP A 168 -1.47 15.61 2.25
C ASP A 168 -0.30 15.06 3.03
N ARG A 169 -0.55 14.05 3.86
CA ARG A 169 0.47 13.44 4.71
C ARG A 169 1.00 12.14 4.12
N SER A 170 0.46 11.70 2.98
CA SER A 170 0.75 10.39 2.39
C SER A 170 0.69 9.28 3.45
N LEU A 171 -0.38 9.28 4.26
CA LEU A 171 -0.50 8.48 5.48
C LEU A 171 -1.80 7.69 5.48
N ALA A 172 -1.71 6.36 5.54
CA ALA A 172 -2.86 5.50 5.83
C ALA A 172 -2.89 5.09 7.30
N VAL A 173 -4.09 5.03 7.88
CA VAL A 173 -4.30 4.62 9.28
C VAL A 173 -5.44 3.60 9.34
N ALA A 174 -5.21 2.49 10.03
CA ALA A 174 -6.23 1.51 10.38
C ALA A 174 -6.42 1.52 11.90
N ARG A 175 -7.67 1.65 12.37
CA ARG A 175 -7.99 1.79 13.80
C ARG A 175 -8.97 0.74 14.32
N GLY A 176 -8.73 0.31 15.55
CA GLY A 176 -9.56 -0.67 16.25
C GLY A 176 -9.15 -2.07 15.85
N ARG A 177 -8.31 -2.72 16.67
CA ARG A 177 -7.71 -4.05 16.40
C ARG A 177 -7.35 -4.25 14.92
N ALA A 178 -6.60 -3.29 14.39
CA ALA A 178 -6.12 -3.30 13.03
C ALA A 178 -5.23 -4.52 12.79
N LEU A 179 -5.47 -5.22 11.68
CA LEU A 179 -4.78 -6.44 11.30
C LEU A 179 -4.34 -6.31 9.84
N ALA A 180 -3.04 -6.39 9.59
CA ALA A 180 -2.47 -6.57 8.26
C ALA A 180 -2.02 -8.02 8.10
N ARG A 181 -2.45 -8.68 7.01
CA ARG A 181 -2.10 -10.05 6.67
C ARG A 181 -1.46 -10.09 5.29
N GLN A 182 -0.28 -10.69 5.17
CA GLN A 182 0.28 -11.00 3.86
C GLN A 182 -0.40 -12.26 3.30
N VAL A 183 -0.86 -12.20 2.05
CA VAL A 183 -1.62 -13.28 1.41
C VAL A 183 -0.77 -14.54 1.23
N GLU A 184 0.45 -14.40 0.72
CA GLU A 184 1.29 -15.56 0.35
C GLU A 184 1.85 -16.33 1.55
N SER A 185 2.46 -15.63 2.51
CA SER A 185 3.09 -16.28 3.68
C SER A 185 2.14 -16.49 4.86
N GLY A 186 0.96 -15.85 4.85
CA GLY A 186 0.06 -15.82 6.00
C GLY A 186 0.53 -14.98 7.19
N ARG A 187 1.74 -14.38 7.14
CA ARG A 187 2.27 -13.51 8.20
C ARG A 187 1.30 -12.38 8.55
N THR A 188 1.21 -12.05 9.83
CA THR A 188 0.32 -10.99 10.32
C THR A 188 1.02 -9.99 11.21
N ILE A 189 0.52 -8.76 11.17
CA ILE A 189 0.83 -7.71 12.12
C ILE A 189 -0.50 -7.17 12.62
N GLN A 190 -0.74 -7.27 13.93
CA GLN A 190 -1.93 -6.79 14.60
C GLN A 190 -1.55 -5.74 15.63
N ALA A 191 -2.39 -4.71 15.79
CA ALA A 191 -2.28 -3.69 16.83
C ALA A 191 -3.60 -2.95 17.03
N ASP A 192 -3.72 -2.09 18.03
CA ASP A 192 -4.88 -1.20 18.16
C ASP A 192 -4.93 -0.18 17.02
N VAL A 193 -3.76 0.33 16.62
CA VAL A 193 -3.59 1.23 15.46
C VAL A 193 -2.41 0.80 14.60
N LEU A 194 -2.64 0.63 13.30
CA LEU A 194 -1.60 0.52 12.29
C LEU A 194 -1.53 1.81 11.48
N THR A 195 -0.33 2.29 11.19
CA THR A 195 -0.11 3.50 10.40
C THR A 195 0.97 3.23 9.37
N ALA A 196 0.67 3.48 8.10
CA ALA A 196 1.59 3.32 6.98
C ALA A 196 1.86 4.66 6.31
N ARG A 197 3.14 4.96 6.08
CA ARG A 197 3.61 6.14 5.36
C ARG A 197 4.05 5.75 3.96
N PHE A 198 3.60 6.52 2.98
CA PHE A 198 3.96 6.37 1.57
C PHE A 198 4.94 7.47 1.15
N PRO A 199 5.71 7.26 0.07
CA PRO A 199 6.51 8.29 -0.52
C PRO A 199 5.66 9.49 -0.88
N ASP A 200 6.18 10.66 -0.54
CA ASP A 200 5.63 11.91 -1.05
C ASP A 200 5.79 11.92 -2.57
N ARG A 201 4.65 11.91 -3.26
CA ARG A 201 4.59 11.90 -4.73
C ARG A 201 4.66 13.30 -5.33
N SER A 202 4.65 14.35 -4.51
CA SER A 202 4.88 15.72 -4.95
C SER A 202 6.37 16.07 -5.11
N GLN A 203 7.26 15.23 -4.58
CA GLN A 203 8.71 15.38 -4.74
C GLN A 203 9.23 14.54 -5.91
N PRO A 204 10.11 15.07 -6.78
CA PRO A 204 10.75 14.30 -7.83
C PRO A 204 11.62 13.20 -7.21
N GLN A 205 11.13 11.97 -7.26
CA GLN A 205 11.91 10.80 -6.84
C GLN A 205 13.09 10.59 -7.81
N PRO A 206 14.31 10.29 -7.31
CA PRO A 206 15.36 9.74 -8.16
C PRO A 206 14.83 8.42 -8.71
N ARG A 207 14.42 8.44 -9.98
CA ARG A 207 13.92 7.26 -10.68
C ARG A 207 15.03 6.20 -10.66
N PRO A 208 14.82 5.01 -10.06
CA PRO A 208 15.69 3.88 -10.36
C PRO A 208 15.67 3.69 -11.88
N ALA A 209 16.82 3.40 -12.48
CA ALA A 209 16.93 3.21 -13.91
C ALA A 209 15.82 2.27 -14.42
N PRO A 210 15.09 2.62 -15.49
CA PRO A 210 13.93 1.86 -15.92
C PRO A 210 14.35 0.42 -16.25
N ALA A 211 13.82 -0.54 -15.50
CA ALA A 211 13.67 -1.89 -16.01
C ALA A 211 12.74 -1.81 -17.24
N LYS A 212 13.23 -2.24 -18.39
CA LYS A 212 12.48 -2.19 -19.65
C LYS A 212 11.11 -2.86 -19.47
N GLY A 213 10.02 -2.11 -19.68
CA GLY A 213 8.70 -2.68 -19.97
C GLY A 213 7.54 -2.36 -19.02
N ARG A 214 7.65 -1.47 -18.04
CA ARG A 214 6.49 -1.10 -17.19
C ARG A 214 6.30 0.42 -17.11
N THR A 215 5.24 0.90 -17.75
CA THR A 215 4.75 2.28 -17.59
C THR A 215 4.11 2.39 -16.20
N ALA A 216 4.70 3.21 -15.32
CA ALA A 216 4.14 3.49 -14.00
C ALA A 216 2.95 4.45 -14.15
N LYS A 217 1.76 3.89 -14.35
CA LYS A 217 0.48 4.62 -14.25
C LYS A 217 0.22 4.93 -12.77
N GLY A 218 -0.33 6.12 -12.46
CA GLY A 218 -0.53 6.62 -11.10
C GLY A 218 -1.20 5.61 -10.17
N ALA A 219 -0.37 4.89 -9.41
CA ALA A 219 -0.80 3.88 -8.45
C ALA A 219 -1.49 4.53 -7.25
N ALA A 220 -2.63 4.01 -6.80
CA ALA A 220 -3.07 4.32 -5.45
C ALA A 220 -2.07 3.73 -4.44
N PRO A 221 -1.98 4.25 -3.19
CA PRO A 221 -1.10 3.69 -2.18
C PRO A 221 -1.51 2.23 -1.90
N GLY A 222 -0.74 1.27 -2.41
CA GLY A 222 -1.09 -0.16 -2.39
C GLY A 222 -0.63 -0.95 -3.62
N ALA A 223 -0.38 -0.29 -4.76
CA ALA A 223 -0.08 -0.99 -6.02
C ALA A 223 1.38 -1.44 -6.10
N GLU A 224 1.56 -2.76 -6.06
CA GLU A 224 2.78 -3.53 -6.36
C GLU A 224 4.09 -3.07 -5.68
N GLY A 225 4.58 -3.90 -4.76
CA GLY A 225 5.75 -3.57 -3.94
C GLY A 225 5.38 -2.68 -2.75
N SER A 226 4.17 -2.83 -2.21
CA SER A 226 3.56 -2.09 -1.09
C SER A 226 3.49 -0.56 -1.24
N GLY A 227 4.42 0.10 -1.93
CA GLY A 227 4.60 1.55 -1.91
C GLY A 227 4.84 2.12 -0.51
N ILE A 228 4.89 1.31 0.55
CA ILE A 228 5.01 1.77 1.94
C ILE A 228 6.49 2.00 2.24
N GLN A 229 6.84 3.21 2.66
CA GLN A 229 8.17 3.52 3.16
C GLN A 229 8.38 3.00 4.58
N PHE A 230 7.34 3.12 5.41
CA PHE A 230 7.46 2.84 6.83
C PHE A 230 6.09 2.56 7.44
N MET A 231 6.05 1.63 8.39
CA MET A 231 4.84 1.30 9.13
C MET A 231 5.10 1.34 10.64
N THR A 232 4.13 1.84 11.39
CA THR A 232 4.10 1.77 12.85
C THR A 232 2.87 1.03 13.32
N ALA A 233 3.04 0.27 14.39
CA ALA A 233 2.00 -0.45 15.10
C ALA A 233 2.00 0.03 16.57
N LYS A 234 0.84 0.38 17.11
CA LYS A 234 0.72 0.89 18.48
C LYS A 234 -0.43 0.22 19.22
N GLY A 235 -0.14 -0.18 20.46
CA GLY A 235 -1.08 -0.83 21.36
C GLY A 235 -1.28 -2.30 20.99
N ASN A 236 -1.16 -3.19 21.98
CA ASN A 236 -1.41 -4.63 21.85
C ASN A 236 -0.77 -5.25 20.60
N VAL A 237 0.49 -4.92 20.33
CA VAL A 237 1.15 -5.35 19.09
C VAL A 237 1.42 -6.84 19.13
N GLU A 238 0.99 -7.54 18.08
CA GLU A 238 1.28 -8.95 17.84
C GLU A 238 1.74 -9.15 16.40
N VAL A 239 2.94 -9.71 16.24
CA VAL A 239 3.51 -10.08 14.96
C VAL A 239 3.59 -11.60 14.91
N VAL A 240 2.97 -12.20 13.90
CA VAL A 240 3.02 -13.65 13.66
C VAL A 240 3.84 -13.89 12.41
N THR A 241 4.92 -14.65 12.58
CA THR A 241 5.75 -15.17 11.49
C THR A 241 5.41 -16.65 11.23
N GLU A 242 6.15 -17.30 10.35
CA GLU A 242 6.00 -18.74 10.13
C GLU A 242 6.35 -19.57 11.37
N THR A 243 7.31 -19.10 12.17
CA THR A 243 7.93 -19.87 13.26
C THR A 243 7.69 -19.28 14.64
N GLU A 244 7.19 -18.05 14.75
CA GLU A 244 7.17 -17.31 16.01
C GLU A 244 5.95 -16.39 16.13
N VAL A 245 5.52 -16.17 17.37
CA VAL A 245 4.58 -15.10 17.76
C VAL A 245 5.31 -14.12 18.67
N ILE A 246 5.32 -12.85 18.28
CA ILE A 246 6.11 -11.80 18.91
C ILE A 246 5.16 -10.69 19.35
N ARG A 247 5.11 -10.43 20.66
CA ARG A 247 4.22 -9.42 21.26
C ARG A 247 5.02 -8.26 21.83
N GLY A 248 4.42 -7.06 21.85
CA GLY A 248 4.96 -5.86 22.49
C GLY A 248 3.95 -4.71 22.54
N ASP A 249 4.39 -3.55 23.01
CA ASP A 249 3.52 -2.37 23.15
C ASP A 249 3.49 -1.52 21.86
N GLU A 250 4.64 -1.39 21.19
CA GLU A 250 4.78 -0.70 19.91
C GLU A 250 5.71 -1.46 18.97
N ALA A 251 5.53 -1.26 17.67
CA ALA A 251 6.48 -1.73 16.67
C ALA A 251 6.64 -0.78 15.49
N THR A 252 7.81 -0.84 14.88
CA THR A 252 8.12 -0.21 13.60
C THR A 252 8.49 -1.27 12.59
N TYR A 253 8.13 -1.10 11.32
CA TYR A 253 8.49 -1.99 10.23
C TYR A 253 8.83 -1.20 8.98
N ASP A 254 9.98 -1.53 8.38
CA ASP A 254 10.36 -1.06 7.06
C ASP A 254 10.25 -2.23 6.05
N PRO A 255 9.27 -2.20 5.14
CA PRO A 255 9.10 -3.24 4.12
C PRO A 255 10.28 -3.35 3.16
N ASN A 256 11.04 -2.26 2.93
CA ASN A 256 12.15 -2.26 1.98
C ASN A 256 13.31 -3.10 2.52
N THR A 257 13.69 -2.88 3.78
CA THR A 257 14.71 -3.69 4.45
C THR A 257 14.16 -5.03 4.95
N GLY A 258 12.87 -5.09 5.28
CA GLY A 258 12.23 -6.24 5.91
C GLY A 258 12.48 -6.31 7.42
N LEU A 259 12.95 -5.23 8.05
CA LEU A 259 13.27 -5.20 9.47
C LEU A 259 12.11 -4.63 10.27
N ALA A 260 11.63 -5.40 11.25
CA ALA A 260 10.73 -4.92 12.29
C ALA A 260 11.49 -4.74 13.61
N THR A 261 11.09 -3.74 14.40
CA THR A 261 11.57 -3.51 15.76
C THR A 261 10.35 -3.40 16.66
N LEU A 262 10.25 -4.25 17.67
CA LEU A 262 9.22 -4.20 18.70
C LEU A 262 9.83 -3.70 20.01
N VAL A 263 9.08 -2.90 20.75
CA VAL A 263 9.50 -2.34 22.04
C VAL A 263 8.36 -2.42 23.05
N GLY A 264 8.75 -2.44 24.33
CA GLY A 264 7.80 -2.49 25.44
C GLY A 264 7.24 -3.90 25.65
N ASN A 265 7.43 -4.43 26.86
CA ASN A 265 6.91 -5.74 27.30
C ASN A 265 7.10 -6.89 26.28
N VAL A 266 8.26 -6.95 25.61
CA VAL A 266 8.45 -7.83 24.47
C VAL A 266 8.49 -9.30 24.90
N ARG A 267 7.64 -10.12 24.26
CA ARG A 267 7.60 -11.57 24.44
C ARG A 267 7.61 -12.28 23.09
N ILE A 268 8.54 -13.20 22.91
CA ILE A 268 8.63 -14.09 21.76
C ILE A 268 8.23 -15.48 22.20
N THR A 269 7.32 -16.11 21.48
CA THR A 269 6.97 -17.52 21.64
C THR A 269 7.29 -18.23 20.33
N THR A 270 8.23 -19.17 20.34
CA THR A 270 8.56 -19.98 19.17
C THR A 270 7.53 -21.09 18.97
N GLN A 271 7.46 -21.67 17.77
CA GLN A 271 6.62 -22.82 17.46
C GLN A 271 6.93 -24.03 18.37
N GLY A 272 8.18 -24.16 18.84
CA GLY A 272 8.61 -25.18 19.80
C GLY A 272 8.14 -24.93 21.24
N GLY A 273 7.42 -23.83 21.49
CA GLY A 273 6.91 -23.47 22.81
C GLY A 273 7.93 -22.73 23.69
N GLU A 274 9.07 -22.34 23.14
CA GLU A 274 10.10 -21.62 23.87
C GLU A 274 9.64 -20.17 24.05
N GLN A 275 9.84 -19.62 25.25
CA GLN A 275 9.44 -18.26 25.56
C GLN A 275 10.66 -17.40 25.86
N LEU A 276 10.78 -16.29 25.15
CA LEU A 276 11.81 -15.30 25.36
C LEU A 276 11.19 -13.97 25.77
N THR A 277 11.77 -13.31 26.78
CA THR A 277 11.28 -12.02 27.31
C THR A 277 12.38 -10.97 27.37
N GLY A 278 12.05 -9.75 26.97
CA GLY A 278 12.99 -8.63 26.87
C GLY A 278 12.30 -7.28 26.72
N SER A 279 13.07 -6.21 26.53
CA SER A 279 12.54 -4.85 26.36
C SER A 279 12.42 -4.42 24.90
N ARG A 280 13.17 -5.07 23.99
CA ARG A 280 13.16 -4.81 22.55
C ARG A 280 13.46 -6.10 21.78
N ALA A 281 12.79 -6.31 20.63
CA ALA A 281 13.16 -7.34 19.66
C ALA A 281 13.33 -6.73 18.27
N ASN A 282 14.40 -7.15 17.57
CA ASN A 282 14.57 -6.89 16.15
C ASN A 282 14.26 -8.17 15.38
N VAL A 283 13.44 -8.06 14.34
CA VAL A 283 12.92 -9.20 13.60
C VAL A 283 13.17 -8.96 12.13
N ASN A 284 13.96 -9.81 11.49
CA ASN A 284 14.06 -9.81 10.04
C ASN A 284 12.88 -10.61 9.49
N MET A 285 11.86 -9.91 9.01
CA MET A 285 10.64 -10.51 8.49
C MET A 285 10.94 -11.39 7.27
N LYS A 286 11.96 -11.07 6.46
CA LYS A 286 12.32 -11.85 5.25
C LYS A 286 12.97 -13.19 5.60
N THR A 287 13.80 -13.23 6.65
CA THR A 287 14.55 -14.46 7.03
C THR A 287 13.95 -15.18 8.24
N GLY A 288 12.99 -14.57 8.94
CA GLY A 288 12.45 -15.10 10.21
C GLY A 288 13.38 -14.98 11.41
N VAL A 289 14.53 -14.32 11.28
CA VAL A 289 15.54 -14.26 12.36
C VAL A 289 15.19 -13.14 13.35
N SER A 290 14.94 -13.53 14.59
CA SER A 290 14.66 -12.61 15.71
C SER A 290 15.87 -12.47 16.64
N ARG A 291 16.14 -11.23 17.08
CA ARG A 291 17.15 -10.92 18.10
C ARG A 291 16.51 -10.11 19.22
N LEU A 292 16.59 -10.63 20.45
CA LEU A 292 16.01 -10.02 21.64
C LEU A 292 17.07 -9.26 22.44
N PHE A 293 16.70 -8.11 22.96
CA PHE A 293 17.53 -7.24 23.78
C PHE A 293 16.87 -6.97 25.13
N SER A 294 17.69 -6.70 26.13
CA SER A 294 17.28 -6.20 27.44
C SER A 294 18.05 -4.93 27.74
N GLU A 295 17.34 -3.82 27.98
CA GLU A 295 17.92 -2.56 28.44
C GLU A 295 17.88 -2.48 29.97
N GLY A 296 18.84 -1.76 30.59
CA GLY A 296 18.84 -1.48 32.04
C GLY A 296 19.47 -2.53 32.95
N GLY A 297 20.38 -3.37 32.47
CA GLY A 297 21.09 -4.36 33.30
C GLY A 297 20.27 -5.63 33.63
N GLY A 298 19.05 -5.74 33.11
CA GLY A 298 18.29 -6.99 33.09
C GLY A 298 18.89 -8.01 32.11
N ARG A 299 18.78 -9.30 32.44
CA ARG A 299 19.18 -10.40 31.55
C ARG A 299 17.97 -10.80 30.69
N ALA A 300 18.16 -10.92 29.38
CA ALA A 300 17.19 -11.60 28.53
C ALA A 300 16.97 -13.02 29.08
N ARG A 301 15.71 -13.42 29.26
CA ARG A 301 15.36 -14.74 29.78
C ARG A 301 14.74 -15.57 28.67
N ALA A 302 15.26 -16.77 28.49
CA ALA A 302 14.69 -17.80 27.62
C ALA A 302 14.27 -18.99 28.49
N LEU A 303 13.06 -19.49 28.25
CA LEU A 303 12.54 -20.73 28.81
C LEU A 303 12.43 -21.73 27.67
N PHE A 304 13.20 -22.81 27.74
CA PHE A 304 13.16 -23.91 26.78
C PHE A 304 12.36 -25.06 27.39
N ASN A 305 11.31 -25.50 26.70
CA ASN A 305 10.55 -26.67 27.15
C ASN A 305 11.33 -27.94 26.81
N THR A 306 11.94 -28.57 27.81
CA THR A 306 12.64 -29.85 27.67
C THR A 306 11.67 -31.02 27.84
N SER A 307 10.57 -31.08 27.08
CA SER A 307 9.70 -32.26 27.05
C SER A 307 10.10 -33.16 25.88
N GLY A 308 11.31 -33.72 25.99
CA GLY A 308 11.79 -34.86 25.23
C GLY A 308 12.37 -35.85 26.24
N GLY A 309 11.48 -36.50 26.99
CA GLY A 309 11.84 -37.54 27.96
C GLY A 309 12.35 -38.79 27.24
N GLY A 310 13.59 -38.73 26.75
CA GLY A 310 14.39 -39.92 26.53
C GLY A 310 14.76 -40.47 27.90
N THR A 311 14.07 -41.52 28.34
CA THR A 311 14.46 -42.35 29.47
C THR A 311 15.96 -42.66 29.36
N PRO A 312 16.81 -42.32 30.35
CA PRO A 312 18.14 -42.88 30.42
C PRO A 312 17.98 -44.39 30.63
N GLY A 313 18.19 -45.17 29.56
CA GLY A 313 18.31 -46.62 29.66
C GLY A 313 19.44 -46.91 30.64
N GLY A 314 19.08 -47.46 31.80
CA GLY A 314 20.02 -47.81 32.86
C GLY A 314 21.07 -48.78 32.35
N GLY A 315 22.30 -48.29 32.18
CA GLY A 315 23.48 -49.12 32.09
C GLY A 315 23.70 -49.80 33.44
N GLY A 316 23.41 -51.09 33.51
CA GLY A 316 23.70 -51.91 34.68
C GLY A 316 25.21 -51.90 35.00
N PRO A 317 25.61 -51.89 36.28
CA PRO A 317 27.02 -51.84 36.65
C PRO A 317 27.71 -53.16 36.31
N GLY A 318 28.74 -53.06 35.46
CA GLY A 318 29.70 -54.12 35.22
C GLY A 318 30.47 -54.43 36.51
N GLN A 319 30.33 -55.65 37.01
CA GLN A 319 31.24 -56.22 38.00
C GLN A 319 32.50 -56.71 37.28
N SER A 320 33.63 -56.09 37.59
CA SER A 320 34.96 -56.64 37.35
C SER A 320 35.35 -57.59 38.48
N LYS A 321 35.83 -58.79 38.13
CA LYS A 321 36.86 -59.65 38.79
C LYS A 321 36.71 -61.02 38.11
N GLY A 322 37.69 -61.63 37.44
CA GLY A 322 39.12 -61.65 37.64
C GLY A 322 39.52 -63.02 38.22
N GLY A 323 40.13 -63.89 37.40
CA GLY A 323 41.07 -64.92 37.87
C GLY A 323 40.71 -66.40 37.71
N ALA A 324 41.63 -67.11 37.02
CA ALA A 324 42.06 -68.52 37.18
C ALA A 324 41.06 -69.65 36.82
N GLU A 325 41.30 -70.42 35.75
CA GLU A 325 42.26 -71.56 35.67
C GLU A 325 41.73 -72.80 36.42
N ASN A 326 41.23 -73.81 35.69
CA ASN A 326 41.96 -75.03 35.33
C ASN A 326 40.99 -76.13 34.84
N LYS A 327 41.48 -76.97 33.92
CA LYS A 327 40.88 -78.21 33.39
C LYS A 327 40.90 -79.33 34.49
N PRO A 328 40.37 -80.57 34.29
CA PRO A 328 40.14 -81.33 33.04
C PRO A 328 38.69 -81.42 32.57
#